data_AF-G5IH82-F1
#
_entry.id   AF-G5IH82-F1
#
_cell.length_a   1.000
_cell.length_b   1.000
_cell.length_c   1.000
_cell.angle_alpha   90.00
_cell.angle_beta   90.00
_cell.angle_gamma   90.00
#
_symmetry.space_group_name_H-M   'P 1'
#
loop_
_entity.id
_entity.type
_entity.pdbx_description
1 polymer ?
#
loop_
_entity_poly.entity_id
_entity_poly.type
_entity_poly.pdbx_seq_one_letter_code
_entity_poly.pdbx_strand_id
1 'polypeptide(L)'
;MMSRVWGKAGLGKFFLLFGLTLLFGLGERMGAQISLPTHLLTVLNDQYYVTFAVLPVILFLCAGEMEDDTPLVLVRYGTYGRYFFHKWLALSSVATLFWLGQMAALLLSGIGLPIAGSWTEAAGSQWQEVFLLLERHFPSMWAAILGCAGQMLLGYCLIVLTSLFLGHFCSRSMAVKLLMALYLFAALWIKLPVMSRPPLVYLTGLNHWVFLLHNLAEPWRLPLTVVTTAIPVAMMVWLAARRWQWRISLPRRGGQGLASCYRRILFTGNNGLILSGLILLVTAWTWISGGAPEDSTDWLIRLFAGHGTGYFYPMGLLTLLVIEVLPLWPLGVFCTQAVGERSAFLTVRLRRRRELLGALLNMGLLWILLYGCLLLLAAIVPPLLLDFSLDLGLTAAAVGLKLLDVAFQFLIILSALCVTGQATAGFVAVLLLHFLCILPISWLPAGLSSLARLNFPQMNLPQTGGTISAAAAAMLLSALSLTLILWLYKWGIKLLFNH
;
A
#
# COMPACT_ATOMS: atom_id res chain seq x y z
N MET A 1 -11.87 13.69 -27.64
CA MET A 1 -11.20 13.38 -26.36
C MET A 1 -11.94 12.27 -25.63
N MET A 2 -13.25 12.41 -25.40
CA MET A 2 -14.10 11.41 -24.72
C MET A 2 -14.01 9.98 -25.30
N SER A 3 -14.15 9.80 -26.61
CA SER A 3 -14.05 8.47 -27.26
C SER A 3 -12.68 7.79 -27.06
N ARG A 4 -11.61 8.58 -26.94
CA ARG A 4 -10.25 8.08 -26.71
C ARG A 4 -10.00 7.70 -25.25
N VAL A 5 -10.49 8.52 -24.31
CA VAL A 5 -10.44 8.21 -22.87
C VAL A 5 -11.27 6.95 -22.59
N TRP A 6 -12.44 6.81 -23.23
CA TRP A 6 -13.28 5.62 -23.16
C TRP A 6 -12.56 4.37 -23.69
N GLY A 7 -11.91 4.46 -24.85
CA GLY A 7 -11.15 3.35 -25.44
C GLY A 7 -9.99 2.86 -24.56
N LYS A 8 -9.37 3.74 -23.77
CA LYS A 8 -8.28 3.39 -22.84
C LYS A 8 -8.76 3.00 -21.44
N ALA A 9 -9.91 3.50 -20.99
CA ALA A 9 -10.56 3.05 -19.76
C ALA A 9 -10.86 1.54 -19.86
N GLY A 10 -11.30 1.09 -21.04
CA GLY A 10 -11.54 -0.31 -21.36
C GLY A 10 -12.77 -0.87 -20.66
N LEU A 11 -13.57 -1.65 -21.39
CA LEU A 11 -14.79 -2.28 -20.88
C LEU A 11 -14.52 -3.14 -19.63
N GLY A 12 -13.33 -3.76 -19.53
CA GLY A 12 -12.96 -4.62 -18.40
C GLY A 12 -12.97 -3.92 -17.04
N LYS A 13 -12.52 -2.65 -16.94
CA LYS A 13 -12.54 -1.91 -15.66
C LYS A 13 -13.97 -1.56 -15.23
N PHE A 14 -14.83 -1.26 -16.20
CA PHE A 14 -16.24 -0.99 -15.97
C PHE A 14 -16.96 -2.24 -15.47
N PHE A 15 -16.78 -3.39 -16.15
CA PHE A 15 -17.35 -4.66 -15.69
C PHE A 15 -16.79 -5.12 -14.35
N LEU A 16 -15.53 -4.84 -14.05
CA LEU A 16 -14.93 -5.14 -12.75
C LEU A 16 -15.57 -4.30 -11.63
N LEU A 17 -15.75 -2.99 -11.82
CA LEU A 17 -16.46 -2.15 -10.85
C LEU A 17 -17.91 -2.61 -10.69
N PHE A 18 -18.61 -2.84 -11.81
CA PHE A 18 -20.00 -3.30 -11.83
C PHE A 18 -20.16 -4.64 -11.10
N GLY A 19 -19.32 -5.62 -11.40
CA GLY A 19 -19.33 -6.95 -10.80
C GLY A 19 -19.00 -6.93 -9.30
N LEU A 20 -17.98 -6.16 -8.88
CA LEU A 20 -17.67 -5.98 -7.47
C LEU A 20 -18.84 -5.33 -6.73
N THR A 21 -19.46 -4.31 -7.31
CA THR A 21 -20.63 -3.63 -6.72
C THR A 21 -21.81 -4.57 -6.56
N LEU A 22 -22.09 -5.38 -7.57
CA LEU A 22 -23.16 -6.37 -7.51
C LEU A 22 -22.88 -7.44 -6.45
N LEU A 23 -21.63 -7.93 -6.36
CA LEU A 23 -21.21 -8.94 -5.39
C LEU A 23 -21.38 -8.44 -3.95
N PHE A 24 -20.87 -7.24 -3.64
CA PHE A 24 -21.02 -6.62 -2.32
C PHE A 24 -22.49 -6.32 -2.01
N GLY A 25 -23.24 -5.80 -2.99
CA GLY A 25 -24.68 -5.56 -2.84
C GLY A 25 -25.48 -6.84 -2.58
N LEU A 26 -25.13 -7.97 -3.17
CA LEU A 26 -25.78 -9.25 -2.89
C LEU A 26 -25.31 -9.86 -1.55
N GLY A 27 -24.08 -9.59 -1.12
CA GLY A 27 -23.53 -10.06 0.15
C GLY A 27 -24.28 -9.52 1.37
N GLU A 28 -24.62 -8.23 1.36
CA GLU A 28 -25.38 -7.56 2.45
C GLU A 28 -26.84 -8.04 2.56
N ARG A 29 -27.36 -8.77 1.56
CA ARG A 29 -28.72 -9.33 1.58
C ARG A 29 -28.86 -10.55 2.48
N MET A 30 -27.74 -11.23 2.79
CA MET A 30 -27.73 -12.49 3.53
C MET A 30 -27.93 -12.27 5.03
N GLY A 31 -29.18 -12.10 5.48
CA GLY A 31 -29.47 -12.21 6.93
C GLY A 31 -30.68 -11.47 7.51
N ALA A 32 -31.38 -10.60 6.78
CA ALA A 32 -32.56 -9.91 7.33
C ALA A 32 -33.62 -9.58 6.27
N GLN A 33 -34.88 -9.44 6.71
CA GLN A 33 -35.95 -8.84 5.91
C GLN A 33 -35.71 -7.32 5.85
N ILE A 34 -35.08 -6.84 4.77
CA ILE A 34 -34.64 -5.45 4.59
C ILE A 34 -35.45 -4.80 3.45
N SER A 35 -35.87 -3.54 3.61
CA SER A 35 -36.52 -2.76 2.55
C SER A 35 -35.49 -2.23 1.52
N LEU A 36 -35.92 -1.92 0.30
CA LEU A 36 -35.01 -1.42 -0.76
C LEU A 36 -34.22 -0.16 -0.33
N PRO A 37 -34.84 0.86 0.30
CA PRO A 37 -34.11 2.07 0.70
C PRO A 37 -33.07 1.80 1.80
N THR A 38 -33.38 0.91 2.74
CA THR A 38 -32.46 0.54 3.81
C THR A 38 -31.27 -0.23 3.24
N HIS A 39 -31.52 -1.17 2.31
CA HIS A 39 -30.48 -1.88 1.56
C HIS A 39 -29.55 -0.97 0.77
N LEU A 40 -30.09 0.03 0.05
CA LEU A 40 -29.26 0.96 -0.71
C LEU A 40 -28.40 1.85 0.22
N LEU A 41 -28.96 2.30 1.34
CA LEU A 41 -28.23 3.12 2.30
C LEU A 41 -27.15 2.33 3.05
N THR A 42 -27.34 1.05 3.37
CA THR A 42 -26.28 0.24 3.99
C THR A 42 -25.09 0.12 3.04
N VAL A 43 -25.32 -0.27 1.79
CA VAL A 43 -24.24 -0.48 0.82
C VAL A 43 -23.53 0.82 0.44
N LEU A 44 -24.26 1.94 0.30
CA LEU A 44 -23.66 3.25 0.00
C LEU A 44 -22.79 3.80 1.14
N ASN A 45 -23.12 3.45 2.39
CA ASN A 45 -22.38 3.89 3.56
C ASN A 45 -21.35 2.86 4.04
N ASP A 46 -21.24 1.70 3.40
CA ASP A 46 -20.18 0.73 3.67
C ASP A 46 -18.81 1.28 3.24
N GLN A 47 -18.05 1.68 4.26
CA GLN A 47 -16.73 2.27 4.09
C GLN A 47 -15.71 1.27 3.55
N TYR A 48 -15.90 -0.02 3.80
CA TYR A 48 -14.99 -1.07 3.34
C TYR A 48 -15.16 -1.30 1.84
N TYR A 49 -16.40 -1.45 1.38
CA TYR A 49 -16.71 -1.59 -0.04
C TYR A 49 -16.11 -0.44 -0.87
N VAL A 50 -16.40 0.82 -0.51
CA VAL A 50 -15.94 1.96 -1.30
C VAL A 50 -14.41 2.12 -1.24
N THR A 51 -13.79 1.88 -0.10
CA THR A 51 -12.33 2.07 0.06
C THR A 51 -11.52 0.96 -0.58
N PHE A 52 -11.93 -0.31 -0.46
CA PHE A 52 -11.13 -1.45 -0.94
C PHE A 52 -11.55 -1.96 -2.33
N ALA A 53 -12.80 -1.76 -2.75
CA ALA A 53 -13.26 -2.20 -4.07
C ALA A 53 -13.32 -1.05 -5.08
N VAL A 54 -13.88 0.10 -4.69
CA VAL A 54 -14.17 1.18 -5.66
C VAL A 54 -13.00 2.13 -5.87
N LEU A 55 -12.40 2.64 -4.79
CA LEU A 55 -11.30 3.60 -4.83
C LEU A 55 -10.09 3.10 -5.64
N PRO A 56 -9.63 1.83 -5.51
CA PRO A 56 -8.50 1.33 -6.28
C PRO A 56 -8.77 1.30 -7.78
N VAL A 57 -10.00 0.97 -8.20
CA VAL A 57 -10.38 0.94 -9.62
C VAL A 57 -10.36 2.35 -10.21
N ILE A 58 -10.85 3.34 -9.47
CA ILE A 58 -10.84 4.75 -9.87
C ILE A 58 -9.42 5.29 -9.93
N LEU A 59 -8.59 5.01 -8.92
CA LEU A 59 -7.18 5.40 -8.92
C LEU A 59 -6.40 4.74 -10.05
N PHE A 60 -6.70 3.48 -10.38
CA PHE A 60 -6.12 2.77 -11.51
C PHE A 60 -6.54 3.37 -12.86
N LEU A 61 -7.79 3.80 -12.99
CA LEU A 61 -8.26 4.56 -14.16
C LEU A 61 -7.48 5.88 -14.29
N CYS A 62 -7.35 6.63 -13.19
CA CYS A 62 -6.63 7.90 -13.15
C CYS A 62 -5.15 7.73 -13.50
N ALA A 63 -4.46 6.75 -12.92
CA ALA A 63 -3.04 6.49 -13.15
C ALA A 63 -2.72 6.16 -14.62
N GLY A 64 -3.67 5.61 -15.37
CA GLY A 64 -3.52 5.32 -16.80
C GLY A 64 -3.53 6.57 -17.70
N GLU A 65 -4.31 7.60 -17.35
CA GLU A 65 -4.49 8.82 -18.17
C GLU A 65 -3.80 10.06 -17.61
N MET A 66 -3.02 9.89 -16.56
CA MET A 66 -2.36 10.97 -15.84
C MET A 66 -1.28 11.69 -16.66
N GLU A 67 -0.70 11.04 -17.67
CA GLU A 67 0.30 11.66 -18.57
C GLU A 67 -0.34 12.62 -19.58
N ASP A 68 0.34 13.73 -19.86
CA ASP A 68 -0.09 14.68 -20.89
C ASP A 68 -0.08 14.07 -22.29
N ASP A 69 -1.09 14.44 -23.08
CA ASP A 69 -1.16 14.06 -24.49
C ASP A 69 -0.02 14.70 -25.29
N THR A 70 0.20 14.18 -26.49
CA THR A 70 1.24 14.67 -27.39
C THR A 70 1.12 16.18 -27.61
N PRO A 71 2.25 16.90 -27.80
CA PRO A 71 2.25 18.36 -27.94
C PRO A 71 1.37 18.86 -29.10
N LEU A 72 1.19 18.04 -30.15
CA LEU A 72 0.25 18.27 -31.24
C LEU A 72 -1.21 18.42 -30.79
N VAL A 73 -1.62 17.74 -29.73
CA VAL A 73 -2.96 17.87 -29.14
C VAL A 73 -3.05 19.16 -28.32
N LEU A 74 -2.01 19.54 -27.59
CA LEU A 74 -1.98 20.79 -26.81
C LEU A 74 -2.15 22.03 -27.70
N VAL A 75 -1.49 22.07 -28.86
CA VAL A 75 -1.56 23.21 -29.79
C VAL A 75 -2.99 23.50 -30.23
N ARG A 76 -3.85 22.48 -30.35
CA ARG A 76 -5.27 22.65 -30.74
C ARG A 76 -6.12 23.42 -29.72
N TYR A 77 -5.71 23.46 -28.45
CA TYR A 77 -6.48 24.11 -27.38
C TYR A 77 -5.99 25.53 -27.05
N GLY A 78 -4.90 25.98 -27.66
CA GLY A 78 -4.32 27.33 -27.51
C GLY A 78 -3.61 27.57 -26.17
N THR A 79 -4.22 27.21 -25.04
CA THR A 79 -3.62 27.32 -23.70
C THR A 79 -3.67 26.00 -22.94
N TYR A 80 -2.65 25.76 -22.12
CA TYR A 80 -2.59 24.56 -21.27
C TYR A 80 -3.78 24.48 -20.31
N GLY A 81 -4.19 25.61 -19.70
CA GLY A 81 -5.34 25.64 -18.81
C GLY A 81 -6.63 25.14 -19.47
N ARG A 82 -6.92 25.59 -20.71
CA ARG A 82 -8.08 25.10 -21.47
C ARG A 82 -7.99 23.60 -21.74
N TYR A 83 -6.83 23.11 -22.16
CA TYR A 83 -6.59 21.67 -22.34
C TYR A 83 -6.80 20.89 -21.03
N PHE A 84 -6.24 21.36 -19.90
CA PHE A 84 -6.36 20.72 -18.60
C PHE A 84 -7.81 20.61 -18.15
N PHE A 85 -8.59 21.68 -18.28
CA PHE A 85 -10.02 21.66 -17.95
C PHE A 85 -10.83 20.72 -18.86
N HIS A 86 -10.57 20.71 -20.17
CA HIS A 86 -11.25 19.77 -21.07
C HIS A 86 -10.86 18.31 -20.77
N LYS A 87 -9.60 18.06 -20.39
CA LYS A 87 -9.12 16.75 -19.96
C LYS A 87 -9.79 16.30 -18.67
N TRP A 88 -9.86 17.19 -17.68
CA TRP A 88 -10.55 16.93 -16.42
C TRP A 88 -12.03 16.63 -16.66
N LEU A 89 -12.75 17.47 -17.43
CA LEU A 89 -14.16 17.22 -17.77
C LEU A 89 -14.35 15.89 -18.50
N ALA A 90 -13.45 15.53 -19.42
CA ALA A 90 -13.53 14.26 -20.14
C ALA A 90 -13.27 13.04 -19.24
N LEU A 91 -12.33 13.10 -18.29
CA LEU A 91 -12.16 12.01 -17.33
C LEU A 91 -13.31 11.97 -16.31
N SER A 92 -13.79 13.12 -15.86
CA SER A 92 -14.92 13.22 -14.93
C SER A 92 -16.20 12.69 -15.56
N SER A 93 -16.43 12.87 -16.87
CA SER A 93 -17.58 12.26 -17.56
C SER A 93 -17.46 10.74 -17.63
N VAL A 94 -16.24 10.20 -17.83
CA VAL A 94 -16.01 8.75 -17.74
C VAL A 94 -16.23 8.25 -16.32
N ALA A 95 -15.73 8.95 -15.29
CA ALA A 95 -15.99 8.61 -13.89
C ALA A 95 -17.49 8.66 -13.54
N THR A 96 -18.23 9.61 -14.12
CA THR A 96 -19.70 9.70 -13.99
C THR A 96 -20.38 8.48 -14.57
N LEU A 97 -19.91 7.96 -15.71
CA LEU A 97 -20.48 6.74 -16.28
C LEU A 97 -20.15 5.50 -15.43
N PHE A 98 -18.95 5.41 -14.86
CA PHE A 98 -18.61 4.37 -13.89
C PHE A 98 -19.52 4.42 -12.65
N TRP A 99 -19.76 5.63 -12.13
CA TRP A 99 -20.70 5.86 -11.04
C TRP A 99 -22.14 5.49 -11.43
N LEU A 100 -22.60 5.81 -12.65
CA LEU A 100 -23.92 5.38 -13.15
C LEU A 100 -24.03 3.84 -13.21
N GLY A 101 -22.99 3.18 -13.71
CA GLY A 101 -22.91 1.72 -13.72
C GLY A 101 -22.94 1.13 -12.31
N GLN A 102 -22.24 1.75 -11.37
CA GLN A 102 -22.27 1.38 -9.95
C GLN A 102 -23.67 1.54 -9.34
N MET A 103 -24.34 2.67 -9.55
CA MET A 103 -25.71 2.89 -9.06
C MET A 103 -26.70 1.91 -9.68
N ALA A 104 -26.54 1.58 -10.97
CA ALA A 104 -27.33 0.54 -11.63
C ALA A 104 -27.11 -0.85 -11.02
N ALA A 105 -25.85 -1.22 -10.72
CA ALA A 105 -25.54 -2.48 -10.04
C ALA A 105 -26.14 -2.56 -8.64
N LEU A 106 -26.11 -1.47 -7.87
CA LEU A 106 -26.74 -1.38 -6.55
C LEU A 106 -28.26 -1.57 -6.64
N LEU A 107 -28.91 -0.90 -7.59
CA LEU A 107 -30.34 -1.08 -7.84
C LEU A 107 -30.67 -2.51 -8.27
N LEU A 108 -29.84 -3.13 -9.12
CA LEU A 108 -30.00 -4.54 -9.50
C LEU A 108 -29.89 -5.49 -8.30
N SER A 109 -28.98 -5.21 -7.36
CA SER A 109 -28.81 -6.03 -6.15
C SER A 109 -30.06 -6.02 -5.25
N GLY A 110 -30.83 -4.93 -5.30
CA GLY A 110 -32.08 -4.75 -4.54
C GLY A 110 -33.35 -5.25 -5.24
N ILE A 111 -33.24 -5.89 -6.42
CA ILE A 111 -34.42 -6.41 -7.13
C ILE A 111 -35.13 -7.47 -6.26
N GLY A 112 -36.43 -7.26 -6.05
CA GLY A 112 -37.29 -8.12 -5.24
C GLY A 112 -37.47 -7.68 -3.79
N LEU A 113 -36.87 -6.55 -3.38
CA LEU A 113 -37.11 -5.94 -2.07
C LEU A 113 -38.32 -4.96 -2.09
N PRO A 114 -39.05 -4.80 -0.98
CA PRO A 114 -40.16 -3.86 -0.92
C PRO A 114 -39.65 -2.41 -1.03
N ILE A 115 -40.35 -1.60 -1.82
CA ILE A 115 -39.99 -0.19 -2.11
C ILE A 115 -40.40 0.74 -0.95
N ALA A 116 -41.41 0.33 -0.17
CA ALA A 116 -41.81 1.04 1.04
C ALA A 116 -40.71 0.88 2.10
N GLY A 117 -40.20 2.01 2.59
CA GLY A 117 -39.23 2.05 3.68
C GLY A 117 -39.35 3.37 4.42
N SER A 118 -39.44 3.31 5.75
CA SER A 118 -39.49 4.44 6.65
C SER A 118 -38.34 4.34 7.67
N TRP A 119 -37.91 5.49 8.22
CA TRP A 119 -36.88 5.54 9.28
C TRP A 119 -37.21 4.65 10.49
N THR A 120 -38.49 4.36 10.73
CA THR A 120 -38.95 3.46 11.79
C THR A 120 -38.55 1.99 11.60
N GLU A 121 -38.35 1.51 10.36
CA GLU A 121 -37.91 0.13 10.07
C GLU A 121 -36.42 -0.08 10.38
N ALA A 122 -35.66 1.01 10.50
CA ALA A 122 -34.22 0.98 10.78
C ALA A 122 -33.88 0.76 12.27
N ALA A 123 -34.88 0.84 13.16
CA ALA A 123 -34.74 0.67 14.60
C ALA A 123 -34.42 -0.80 14.93
N GLY A 124 -33.21 -1.06 15.44
CA GLY A 124 -32.71 -2.40 15.77
C GLY A 124 -31.69 -3.00 14.79
N SER A 125 -31.34 -2.28 13.71
CA SER A 125 -30.27 -2.70 12.79
C SER A 125 -28.88 -2.34 13.31
N GLN A 126 -27.84 -3.07 12.87
CA GLN A 126 -26.43 -2.74 13.16
C GLN A 126 -26.04 -1.31 12.71
N TRP A 127 -26.82 -0.74 11.79
CA TRP A 127 -26.64 0.60 11.20
C TRP A 127 -27.53 1.68 11.83
N GLN A 128 -28.19 1.39 12.96
CA GLN A 128 -29.16 2.29 13.60
C GLN A 128 -28.57 3.68 13.92
N GLU A 129 -27.34 3.76 14.41
CA GLU A 129 -26.67 5.04 14.70
C GLU A 129 -26.46 5.88 13.43
N VAL A 130 -26.12 5.22 12.32
CA VAL A 130 -25.91 5.87 11.01
C VAL A 130 -27.23 6.38 10.45
N PHE A 131 -28.30 5.59 10.58
CA PHE A 131 -29.63 6.00 10.11
C PHE A 131 -30.23 7.14 10.92
N LEU A 132 -30.08 7.14 12.25
CA LEU A 132 -30.50 8.27 13.10
C LEU A 132 -29.77 9.56 12.72
N LEU A 133 -28.49 9.48 12.38
CA LEU A 133 -27.71 10.64 11.97
C LEU A 133 -28.15 11.18 10.60
N LEU A 134 -28.50 10.29 9.65
CA LEU A 134 -29.03 10.68 8.34
C LEU A 134 -30.45 11.25 8.43
N GLU A 135 -31.32 10.67 9.27
CA GLU A 135 -32.68 11.16 9.52
C GLU A 135 -32.67 12.61 10.02
N ARG A 136 -31.67 12.97 10.83
CA ARG A 136 -31.52 14.34 11.36
C ARG A 136 -31.26 15.40 10.27
N HIS A 137 -30.71 14.99 9.13
CA HIS A 137 -30.31 15.88 8.03
C HIS A 137 -31.19 15.76 6.78
N PHE A 138 -31.89 14.63 6.60
CA PHE A 138 -32.65 14.34 5.38
C PHE A 138 -34.13 14.06 5.69
N PRO A 139 -35.06 14.67 4.94
CA PRO A 139 -36.49 14.47 5.16
C PRO A 139 -36.98 13.07 4.76
N SER A 140 -36.24 12.34 3.91
CA SER A 140 -36.58 11.00 3.46
C SER A 140 -35.34 10.14 3.20
N MET A 141 -35.48 8.81 3.28
CA MET A 141 -34.39 7.87 2.95
C MET A 141 -33.91 8.05 1.50
N TRP A 142 -34.81 8.32 0.56
CA TRP A 142 -34.45 8.60 -0.83
C TRP A 142 -33.63 9.89 -0.99
N ALA A 143 -33.92 10.93 -0.21
CA ALA A 143 -33.11 12.14 -0.18
C ALA A 143 -31.70 11.86 0.38
N ALA A 144 -31.58 11.01 1.41
CA ALA A 144 -30.29 10.58 1.94
C ALA A 144 -29.49 9.75 0.91
N ILE A 145 -30.15 8.84 0.18
CA ILE A 145 -29.52 8.05 -0.91
C ILE A 145 -28.95 8.99 -1.98
N LEU A 146 -29.75 9.95 -2.45
CA LEU A 146 -29.31 10.94 -3.44
C LEU A 146 -28.16 11.80 -2.91
N GLY A 147 -28.20 12.20 -1.63
CA GLY A 147 -27.12 12.93 -0.98
C GLY A 147 -25.81 12.14 -0.95
N CYS A 148 -25.85 10.89 -0.47
CA CYS A 148 -24.67 10.02 -0.43
C CYS A 148 -24.12 9.73 -1.83
N ALA A 149 -24.99 9.40 -2.78
CA ALA A 149 -24.60 9.11 -4.15
C ALA A 149 -24.01 10.35 -4.85
N GLY A 150 -24.58 11.53 -4.64
CA GLY A 150 -24.07 12.81 -5.14
C GLY A 150 -22.69 13.17 -4.55
N GLN A 151 -22.50 12.96 -3.25
CA GLN A 151 -21.20 13.17 -2.61
C GLN A 151 -20.12 12.23 -3.18
N MET A 152 -20.44 10.95 -3.41
CA MET A 152 -19.51 10.01 -4.04
C MET A 152 -19.07 10.49 -5.43
N LEU A 153 -20.01 10.98 -6.25
CA LEU A 153 -19.72 11.51 -7.59
C LEU A 153 -18.79 12.74 -7.51
N LEU A 154 -19.06 13.65 -6.58
CA LEU A 154 -18.21 14.82 -6.32
C LEU A 154 -16.80 14.38 -5.90
N GLY A 155 -16.70 13.39 -5.02
CA GLY A 155 -15.44 12.78 -4.62
C GLY A 155 -14.65 12.21 -5.79
N TYR A 156 -15.30 11.53 -6.74
CA TYR A 156 -14.63 11.01 -7.94
C TYR A 156 -14.08 12.13 -8.83
N CYS A 157 -14.85 13.20 -9.04
CA CYS A 157 -14.39 14.37 -9.78
C CYS A 157 -13.17 15.05 -9.13
N LEU A 158 -13.12 15.10 -7.78
CA LEU A 158 -11.98 15.64 -7.03
C LEU A 158 -10.75 14.73 -7.10
N ILE A 159 -10.94 13.40 -7.04
CA ILE A 159 -9.85 12.43 -7.21
C ILE A 159 -9.25 12.54 -8.60
N VAL A 160 -10.09 12.63 -9.64
CA VAL A 160 -9.65 12.86 -11.03
C VAL A 160 -8.86 14.16 -11.12
N LEU A 161 -9.36 15.27 -10.58
CA LEU A 161 -8.66 16.57 -10.59
C LEU A 161 -7.28 16.47 -9.93
N THR A 162 -7.23 15.88 -8.73
CA THR A 162 -6.00 15.70 -7.95
C THR A 162 -4.99 14.82 -8.70
N SER A 163 -5.46 13.75 -9.33
CA SER A 163 -4.60 12.86 -10.11
C SER A 163 -4.01 13.55 -11.35
N LEU A 164 -4.81 14.31 -12.10
CA LEU A 164 -4.33 15.06 -13.26
C LEU A 164 -3.34 16.16 -12.85
N PHE A 165 -3.62 16.85 -11.75
CA PHE A 165 -2.73 17.85 -11.18
C PHE A 165 -1.37 17.23 -10.81
N LEU A 166 -1.37 16.14 -10.03
CA LEU A 166 -0.16 15.41 -9.66
C LEU A 166 0.58 14.90 -10.90
N GLY A 167 -0.15 14.43 -11.91
CA GLY A 167 0.41 13.95 -13.18
C GLY A 167 1.19 14.97 -13.97
N HIS A 168 0.70 16.20 -13.97
CA HIS A 168 1.33 17.29 -14.70
C HIS A 168 2.52 17.89 -13.92
N PHE A 169 2.33 18.17 -12.64
CA PHE A 169 3.33 18.89 -11.82
C PHE A 169 4.41 17.99 -11.22
N CYS A 170 4.13 16.70 -11.05
CA CYS A 170 5.08 15.71 -10.56
C CYS A 170 5.47 14.70 -11.65
N SER A 171 6.65 14.08 -11.50
CA SER A 171 6.98 12.93 -12.35
C SER A 171 5.98 11.78 -12.13
N ARG A 172 5.71 10.96 -13.15
CA ARG A 172 4.79 9.81 -13.05
C ARG A 172 5.06 8.92 -11.84
N SER A 173 6.34 8.65 -11.54
CA SER A 173 6.71 7.85 -10.38
C SER A 173 6.31 8.53 -9.05
N MET A 174 6.52 9.83 -8.92
CA MET A 174 6.15 10.58 -7.71
C MET A 174 4.64 10.75 -7.60
N ALA A 175 3.95 11.03 -8.70
CA ALA A 175 2.50 11.17 -8.72
C ALA A 175 1.79 9.86 -8.32
N VAL A 176 2.24 8.70 -8.83
CA VAL A 176 1.73 7.39 -8.41
C VAL A 176 2.03 7.13 -6.93
N LYS A 177 3.24 7.46 -6.44
CA LYS A 177 3.60 7.30 -5.01
C LYS A 177 2.73 8.18 -4.11
N LEU A 178 2.47 9.43 -4.50
CA LEU A 178 1.62 10.36 -3.75
C LEU A 178 0.17 9.90 -3.73
N LEU A 179 -0.37 9.43 -4.87
CA LEU A 179 -1.71 8.85 -4.94
C LEU A 179 -1.82 7.58 -4.08
N MET A 180 -0.80 6.72 -4.11
CA MET A 180 -0.76 5.53 -3.25
C MET A 180 -0.69 5.89 -1.76
N ALA A 181 0.10 6.91 -1.39
CA ALA A 181 0.16 7.39 -0.02
C ALA A 181 -1.19 7.97 0.45
N LEU A 182 -1.88 8.74 -0.40
CA LEU A 182 -3.23 9.25 -0.13
C LEU A 182 -4.25 8.11 0.03
N TYR A 183 -4.15 7.06 -0.77
CA TYR A 183 -4.97 5.85 -0.66
C TYR A 183 -4.72 5.09 0.63
N LEU A 184 -3.46 4.81 0.96
CA LEU A 184 -3.09 4.11 2.20
C LEU A 184 -3.53 4.92 3.42
N PHE A 185 -3.39 6.24 3.36
CA PHE A 185 -3.89 7.14 4.39
C PHE A 185 -5.42 7.02 4.56
N ALA A 186 -6.17 6.96 3.46
CA ALA A 186 -7.62 6.74 3.48
C ALA A 186 -8.00 5.38 4.08
N ALA A 187 -7.27 4.31 3.76
CA ALA A 187 -7.50 2.98 4.34
C ALA A 187 -7.17 2.93 5.84
N LEU A 188 -6.05 3.54 6.26
CA LEU A 188 -5.65 3.62 7.66
C LEU A 188 -6.63 4.44 8.50
N TRP A 189 -7.27 5.44 7.92
CA TRP A 189 -8.25 6.28 8.60
C TRP A 189 -9.46 5.50 9.13
N ILE A 190 -9.91 4.46 8.42
CA ILE A 190 -11.05 3.62 8.84
C ILE A 190 -10.70 2.77 10.08
N LYS A 191 -9.42 2.41 10.25
CA LYS A 191 -8.97 1.46 11.27
C LYS A 191 -8.37 2.11 12.52
N LEU A 192 -7.93 3.37 12.44
CA LEU A 192 -7.19 4.02 13.53
C LEU A 192 -8.07 4.95 14.37
N PRO A 193 -8.42 4.59 15.63
CA PRO A 193 -9.21 5.46 16.51
C PRO A 193 -8.47 6.76 16.86
N VAL A 194 -7.14 6.79 16.72
CA VAL A 194 -6.30 7.99 16.90
C VAL A 194 -6.61 9.08 15.87
N MET A 195 -7.05 8.71 14.66
CA MET A 195 -7.46 9.68 13.62
C MET A 195 -8.74 10.43 14.00
N SER A 196 -9.49 9.92 14.97
CA SER A 196 -10.68 10.57 15.54
C SER A 196 -10.34 11.48 16.73
N ARG A 197 -9.05 11.76 17.01
CA ARG A 197 -8.60 12.68 18.07
C ARG A 197 -7.80 13.88 17.51
N PRO A 198 -7.90 15.07 18.13
CA PRO A 198 -7.11 16.24 17.73
C PRO A 198 -5.60 15.96 17.89
N PRO A 199 -4.73 16.48 17.00
CA PRO A 199 -5.02 17.43 15.92
C PRO A 199 -5.45 16.77 14.59
N LEU A 200 -5.41 15.43 14.50
CA LEU A 200 -5.59 14.72 13.22
C LEU A 200 -7.04 14.76 12.71
N VAL A 201 -8.03 14.95 13.59
CA VAL A 201 -9.45 15.11 13.21
C VAL A 201 -9.68 16.24 12.20
N TYR A 202 -8.86 17.30 12.26
CA TYR A 202 -9.00 18.45 11.37
C TYR A 202 -8.50 18.18 9.95
N LEU A 203 -7.87 17.02 9.70
CA LEU A 203 -7.27 16.70 8.42
C LEU A 203 -8.26 16.00 7.49
N THR A 204 -8.54 16.62 6.35
CA THR A 204 -9.53 16.12 5.39
C THR A 204 -8.88 15.25 4.32
N GLY A 205 -9.03 13.93 4.46
CA GLY A 205 -8.58 12.94 3.47
C GLY A 205 -9.62 12.57 2.40
N LEU A 206 -9.25 11.62 1.52
CA LEU A 206 -10.13 11.10 0.45
C LEU A 206 -11.49 10.60 0.95
N ASN A 207 -11.53 10.06 2.17
CA ASN A 207 -12.77 9.58 2.78
C ASN A 207 -13.80 10.70 2.97
N HIS A 208 -13.39 11.93 3.31
CA HIS A 208 -14.30 13.06 3.46
C HIS A 208 -14.82 13.57 2.11
N TRP A 209 -14.09 13.32 1.03
CA TRP A 209 -14.54 13.67 -0.32
C TRP A 209 -15.61 12.69 -0.81
N VAL A 210 -15.45 11.41 -0.54
CA VAL A 210 -16.31 10.35 -1.07
C VAL A 210 -17.49 10.02 -0.15
N PHE A 211 -17.29 9.98 1.17
CA PHE A 211 -18.34 9.61 2.13
C PHE A 211 -18.98 10.84 2.75
N LEU A 212 -20.29 10.98 2.52
CA LEU A 212 -21.07 12.05 3.15
C LEU A 212 -21.13 11.90 4.67
N LEU A 213 -21.18 10.66 5.17
CA LEU A 213 -21.33 10.36 6.59
C LEU A 213 -20.22 10.98 7.46
N HIS A 214 -18.98 11.01 6.95
CA HIS A 214 -17.84 11.61 7.67
C HIS A 214 -17.96 13.13 7.84
N ASN A 215 -18.68 13.79 6.92
CA ASN A 215 -18.92 15.23 6.98
C ASN A 215 -20.09 15.57 7.91
N LEU A 216 -21.03 14.63 8.10
CA LEU A 216 -22.20 14.79 8.96
C LEU A 216 -21.98 14.31 10.41
N ALA A 217 -20.87 13.62 10.68
CA ALA A 217 -20.54 13.10 12.01
C ALA A 217 -20.55 14.18 13.10
N GLU A 218 -20.10 15.39 12.77
CA GLU A 218 -20.05 16.54 13.67
C GLU A 218 -20.48 17.81 12.91
N PRO A 219 -21.20 18.74 13.55
CA PRO A 219 -21.82 19.88 12.86
C PRO A 219 -20.81 20.83 12.20
N TRP A 220 -19.58 20.87 12.70
CA TRP A 220 -18.50 21.72 12.18
C TRP A 220 -17.65 21.05 11.09
N ARG A 221 -17.81 19.74 10.84
CA ARG A 221 -16.96 19.02 9.87
C ARG A 221 -17.33 19.32 8.42
N LEU A 222 -18.60 19.45 8.10
CA LEU A 222 -19.02 19.83 6.76
C LEU A 222 -18.46 21.21 6.33
N PRO A 223 -18.59 22.30 7.11
CA PRO A 223 -17.98 23.57 6.72
C PRO A 223 -16.45 23.50 6.69
N LEU A 224 -15.82 22.74 7.59
CA LEU A 224 -14.36 22.53 7.55
C LEU A 224 -13.92 21.84 6.27
N THR A 225 -14.61 20.78 5.85
CA THR A 225 -14.30 20.02 4.63
C THR A 225 -14.49 20.86 3.39
N VAL A 226 -15.53 21.71 3.34
CA VAL A 226 -15.69 22.69 2.26
C VAL A 226 -14.51 23.66 2.19
N VAL A 227 -14.10 24.25 3.32
CA VAL A 227 -12.96 25.21 3.35
C VAL A 227 -11.64 24.53 2.96
N THR A 228 -11.34 23.40 3.58
CA THR A 228 -10.10 22.65 3.37
C THR A 228 -10.01 21.97 2.01
N THR A 229 -11.14 21.74 1.31
CA THR A 229 -11.15 21.29 -0.09
C THR A 229 -11.10 22.45 -1.08
N ALA A 230 -11.77 23.57 -0.80
CA ALA A 230 -11.79 24.72 -1.70
C ALA A 230 -10.40 25.34 -1.89
N ILE A 231 -9.61 25.45 -0.81
CA ILE A 231 -8.24 25.98 -0.85
C ILE A 231 -7.34 25.19 -1.83
N PRO A 232 -7.16 23.86 -1.69
CA PRO A 232 -6.31 23.09 -2.59
C PRO A 232 -6.89 23.04 -4.01
N VAL A 233 -8.21 22.95 -4.19
CA VAL A 233 -8.83 22.98 -5.53
C VAL A 233 -8.54 24.31 -6.24
N ALA A 234 -8.73 25.44 -5.56
CA ALA A 234 -8.42 26.76 -6.10
C ALA A 234 -6.93 26.89 -6.42
N MET A 235 -6.05 26.37 -5.56
CA MET A 235 -4.61 26.32 -5.79
C MET A 235 -4.24 25.47 -7.02
N MET A 236 -4.82 24.27 -7.16
CA MET A 236 -4.60 23.38 -8.31
C MET A 236 -5.03 24.03 -9.62
N VAL A 237 -6.23 24.63 -9.63
CA VAL A 237 -6.78 25.35 -10.78
C VAL A 237 -5.91 26.55 -11.15
N TRP A 238 -5.52 27.36 -10.17
CA TRP A 238 -4.70 28.54 -10.39
C TRP A 238 -3.31 28.18 -10.93
N LEU A 239 -2.66 27.16 -10.37
CA LEU A 239 -1.37 26.65 -10.84
C LEU A 239 -1.47 26.12 -12.28
N ALA A 240 -2.49 25.31 -12.57
CA ALA A 240 -2.73 24.78 -13.92
C ALA A 240 -3.01 25.91 -14.94
N ALA A 241 -3.70 26.98 -14.53
CA ALA A 241 -4.02 28.09 -15.41
C ALA A 241 -2.85 29.07 -15.63
N ARG A 242 -2.05 29.37 -14.60
CA ARG A 242 -1.05 30.47 -14.64
C ARG A 242 0.41 30.03 -14.57
N ARG A 243 0.73 28.88 -13.97
CA ARG A 243 2.11 28.40 -13.77
C ARG A 243 2.33 26.98 -14.31
N TRP A 244 1.78 26.68 -15.48
CA TRP A 244 1.88 25.35 -16.11
C TRP A 244 3.31 24.88 -16.43
N GLN A 245 4.26 25.81 -16.59
CA GLN A 245 5.67 25.46 -16.85
C GLN A 245 6.41 24.97 -15.60
N TRP A 246 5.84 25.16 -14.41
CA TRP A 246 6.45 24.69 -13.18
C TRP A 246 6.36 23.17 -13.12
N ARG A 247 7.51 22.51 -13.12
CA ARG A 247 7.61 21.07 -12.83
C ARG A 247 8.42 20.89 -11.57
N ILE A 248 7.89 20.15 -10.62
CA ILE A 248 8.60 19.80 -9.39
C ILE A 248 9.53 18.64 -9.76
N SER A 249 10.75 18.99 -10.19
CA SER A 249 11.82 18.04 -10.41
C SER A 249 12.72 18.01 -9.18
N LEU A 250 12.80 16.85 -8.51
CA LEU A 250 13.87 16.62 -7.53
C LEU A 250 15.23 16.74 -8.22
N PRO A 251 16.22 17.41 -7.61
CA PRO A 251 17.51 17.63 -8.24
C PRO A 251 18.22 16.29 -8.46
N ARG A 252 18.43 15.94 -9.73
CA ARG A 252 19.24 14.78 -10.12
C ARG A 252 20.71 15.20 -10.14
N ARG A 253 21.36 15.23 -8.96
CA ARG A 253 22.80 15.48 -8.89
C ARG A 253 23.55 14.31 -9.52
N GLY A 254 24.46 14.60 -10.44
CA GLY A 254 25.43 13.67 -11.04
C GLY A 254 26.71 13.59 -10.21
N GLY A 255 27.44 12.48 -10.33
CA GLY A 255 28.71 12.23 -9.65
C GLY A 255 29.27 10.87 -10.07
N GLN A 256 30.56 10.83 -10.41
CA GLN A 256 31.22 9.74 -11.15
C GLN A 256 31.53 8.51 -10.29
N GLY A 257 31.49 7.33 -10.93
CA GLY A 257 31.93 6.02 -10.40
C GLY A 257 30.78 4.99 -10.25
N LEU A 258 31.03 3.72 -10.62
CA LEU A 258 30.02 2.64 -10.61
C LEU A 258 29.42 2.38 -9.21
N ALA A 259 30.27 2.27 -8.19
CA ALA A 259 29.84 2.04 -6.80
C ALA A 259 29.11 3.26 -6.20
N SER A 260 29.55 4.48 -6.54
CA SER A 260 28.90 5.73 -6.13
C SER A 260 27.53 5.90 -6.80
N CYS A 261 27.41 5.47 -8.06
CA CYS A 261 26.16 5.43 -8.80
C CYS A 261 25.16 4.44 -8.17
N TYR A 262 25.60 3.22 -7.86
CA TYR A 262 24.73 2.21 -7.23
C TYR A 262 24.31 2.61 -5.81
N ARG A 263 25.23 3.15 -5.01
CA ARG A 263 24.92 3.71 -3.69
C ARG A 263 23.84 4.78 -3.78
N ARG A 264 23.90 5.67 -4.79
CA ARG A 264 22.93 6.76 -4.96
C ARG A 264 21.55 6.28 -5.43
N ILE A 265 21.46 5.16 -6.15
CA ILE A 265 20.19 4.58 -6.61
C ILE A 265 19.47 3.87 -5.45
N LEU A 266 20.21 3.10 -4.64
CA LEU A 266 19.63 2.34 -3.54
C LEU A 266 19.39 3.21 -2.29
N PHE A 267 20.40 4.00 -1.88
CA PHE A 267 20.33 4.92 -0.73
C PHE A 267 19.82 6.32 -1.14
N THR A 268 18.68 6.38 -1.81
CA THR A 268 17.98 7.66 -1.95
C THR A 268 17.33 8.04 -0.63
N GLY A 269 17.26 9.35 -0.33
CA GLY A 269 16.57 9.84 0.87
C GLY A 269 15.14 9.29 0.98
N ASN A 270 14.46 9.12 -0.16
CA ASN A 270 13.13 8.52 -0.22
C ASN A 270 13.11 7.05 0.20
N ASN A 271 14.04 6.22 -0.27
CA ASN A 271 14.09 4.82 0.14
C ASN A 271 14.45 4.71 1.63
N GLY A 272 15.37 5.54 2.12
CA GLY A 272 15.72 5.62 3.54
C GLY A 272 14.52 6.02 4.41
N LEU A 273 13.73 7.02 3.98
CA LEU A 273 12.50 7.44 4.66
C LEU A 273 11.41 6.36 4.64
N ILE A 274 11.29 5.60 3.55
CA ILE A 274 10.37 4.45 3.49
C ILE A 274 10.80 3.39 4.50
N LEU A 275 12.10 3.08 4.57
CA LEU A 275 12.64 2.08 5.49
C LEU A 275 12.49 2.50 6.96
N SER A 276 12.85 3.74 7.30
CA SER A 276 12.71 4.26 8.66
C SER A 276 11.24 4.43 9.05
N GLY A 277 10.40 4.96 8.16
CA GLY A 277 8.97 5.11 8.36
C GLY A 277 8.27 3.77 8.56
N LEU A 278 8.68 2.73 7.82
CA LEU A 278 8.19 1.36 8.00
C LEU A 278 8.50 0.83 9.40
N ILE A 279 9.75 0.94 9.83
CA ILE A 279 10.17 0.43 11.14
C ILE A 279 9.47 1.20 12.26
N LEU A 280 9.41 2.53 12.15
CA LEU A 280 8.67 3.37 13.10
C LEU A 280 7.19 3.01 13.16
N LEU A 281 6.55 2.77 12.01
CA LEU A 281 5.15 2.36 11.93
C LEU A 281 4.94 1.01 12.63
N VAL A 282 5.79 0.02 12.36
CA VAL A 282 5.71 -1.31 12.99
C VAL A 282 5.92 -1.18 14.50
N THR A 283 6.93 -0.45 14.97
CA THR A 283 7.17 -0.26 16.41
C THR A 283 6.05 0.49 17.11
N ALA A 284 5.50 1.53 16.48
CA ALA A 284 4.39 2.27 17.06
C ALA A 284 3.12 1.41 17.09
N TRP A 285 2.89 0.62 16.03
CA TRP A 285 1.78 -0.31 15.97
C TRP A 285 1.87 -1.38 17.07
N THR A 286 3.01 -2.05 17.24
CA THR A 286 3.19 -3.08 18.26
C THR A 286 3.00 -2.53 19.67
N TRP A 287 3.45 -1.30 19.90
CA TRP A 287 3.24 -0.59 21.16
C TRP A 287 1.75 -0.29 21.42
N ILE A 288 1.05 0.26 20.44
CA ILE A 288 -0.37 0.61 20.57
C ILE A 288 -1.24 -0.65 20.72
N SER A 289 -0.94 -1.72 20.00
CA SER A 289 -1.76 -2.94 20.00
C SER A 289 -1.55 -3.81 21.24
N GLY A 290 -0.33 -3.83 21.80
CA GLY A 290 0.00 -4.67 22.95
C GLY A 290 -0.14 -3.99 24.32
N GLY A 291 -0.23 -2.65 24.36
CA GLY A 291 -0.12 -1.91 25.62
C GLY A 291 1.32 -1.92 26.17
N ALA A 292 1.49 -1.45 27.41
CA ALA A 292 2.81 -1.43 28.05
C ALA A 292 3.36 -2.87 28.18
N PRO A 293 4.58 -3.15 27.69
CA PRO A 293 5.20 -4.47 27.85
C PRO A 293 5.51 -4.73 29.33
N GLU A 294 5.36 -5.99 29.75
CA GLU A 294 5.67 -6.39 31.13
C GLU A 294 7.18 -6.49 31.35
N ASP A 295 7.91 -6.98 30.33
CA ASP A 295 9.37 -7.17 30.34
C ASP A 295 9.99 -6.84 28.97
N SER A 296 11.32 -6.69 28.93
CA SER A 296 12.06 -6.50 27.68
C SER A 296 11.92 -7.69 26.71
N THR A 297 11.76 -8.90 27.23
CA THR A 297 11.53 -10.12 26.46
C THR A 297 10.13 -10.15 25.82
N ASP A 298 9.11 -9.71 26.56
CA ASP A 298 7.74 -9.55 26.07
C ASP A 298 7.67 -8.54 24.91
N TRP A 299 8.39 -7.41 25.02
CA TRP A 299 8.54 -6.47 23.90
C TRP A 299 9.15 -7.13 22.65
N LEU A 300 10.21 -7.92 22.80
CA LEU A 300 10.87 -8.60 21.69
C LEU A 300 9.97 -9.65 21.05
N ILE A 301 9.22 -10.40 21.86
CA ILE A 301 8.21 -11.34 21.37
C ILE A 301 7.16 -10.60 20.56
N ARG A 302 6.60 -9.50 21.06
CA ARG A 302 5.60 -8.71 20.32
C ARG A 302 6.13 -8.14 19.00
N LEU A 303 7.39 -7.72 18.97
CA LEU A 303 8.02 -7.14 17.78
C LEU A 303 8.37 -8.19 16.71
N PHE A 304 8.79 -9.40 17.11
CA PHE A 304 9.29 -10.44 16.20
C PHE A 304 8.46 -11.74 16.18
N ALA A 305 7.29 -11.78 16.82
CA ALA A 305 6.42 -12.97 16.89
C ALA A 305 6.10 -13.52 15.51
N GLY A 306 5.65 -12.65 14.59
CA GLY A 306 5.31 -12.99 13.21
C GLY A 306 4.19 -14.03 13.09
N HIS A 307 4.44 -15.13 12.39
CA HIS A 307 3.46 -16.19 12.13
C HIS A 307 4.07 -17.59 12.36
N GLY A 308 3.34 -18.46 13.06
CA GLY A 308 3.76 -19.85 13.31
C GLY A 308 3.54 -20.79 12.11
N THR A 309 3.64 -22.10 12.33
CA THR A 309 3.38 -23.12 11.30
C THR A 309 2.09 -23.89 11.57
N GLY A 310 1.37 -24.27 10.52
CA GLY A 310 0.21 -25.18 10.63
C GLY A 310 -1.11 -24.54 11.06
N TYR A 311 -1.18 -23.21 11.13
CA TYR A 311 -2.41 -22.45 11.34
C TYR A 311 -2.40 -21.19 10.47
N PHE A 312 -3.55 -20.53 10.29
CA PHE A 312 -3.65 -19.29 9.52
C PHE A 312 -4.04 -18.14 10.44
N TYR A 313 -3.09 -17.27 10.76
CA TYR A 313 -3.32 -16.02 11.49
C TYR A 313 -3.02 -14.81 10.58
N PRO A 314 -4.05 -14.24 9.91
CA PRO A 314 -3.87 -13.23 8.88
C PRO A 314 -3.00 -12.04 9.29
N MET A 315 -3.17 -11.54 10.52
CA MET A 315 -2.45 -10.36 11.02
C MET A 315 -0.97 -10.63 11.30
N GLY A 316 -0.63 -11.81 11.83
CA GLY A 316 0.76 -12.21 12.03
C GLY A 316 1.47 -12.45 10.71
N LEU A 317 0.78 -13.05 9.73
CA LEU A 317 1.31 -13.25 8.38
C LEU A 317 1.54 -11.91 7.68
N LEU A 318 0.60 -10.97 7.77
CA LEU A 318 0.75 -9.64 7.18
C LEU A 318 1.91 -8.88 7.81
N THR A 319 2.03 -8.90 9.15
CA THR A 319 3.15 -8.27 9.88
C THR A 319 4.48 -8.89 9.46
N LEU A 320 4.55 -10.22 9.34
CA LEU A 320 5.72 -10.93 8.85
C LEU A 320 6.10 -10.47 7.43
N LEU A 321 5.14 -10.43 6.51
CA LEU A 321 5.35 -9.98 5.12
C LEU A 321 5.78 -8.52 5.03
N VAL A 322 5.19 -7.63 5.84
CA VAL A 322 5.53 -6.21 5.88
C VAL A 322 6.97 -6.03 6.39
N ILE A 323 7.38 -6.77 7.40
CA ILE A 323 8.73 -6.67 7.96
C ILE A 323 9.77 -7.33 7.04
N GLU A 324 9.46 -8.43 6.35
CA GLU A 324 10.45 -9.18 5.55
C GLU A 324 10.49 -8.79 4.06
N VAL A 325 9.33 -8.61 3.43
CA VAL A 325 9.24 -8.42 1.97
C VAL A 325 9.34 -6.94 1.58
N LEU A 326 8.79 -6.03 2.40
CA LEU A 326 8.78 -4.61 2.06
C LEU A 326 10.18 -3.95 2.05
N PRO A 327 11.12 -4.28 2.95
CA PRO A 327 12.50 -3.79 2.87
C PRO A 327 13.26 -4.26 1.63
N LEU A 328 12.83 -5.37 1.01
CA LEU A 328 13.40 -5.92 -0.21
C LEU A 328 12.90 -5.19 -1.47
N TRP A 329 11.79 -4.45 -1.39
CA TRP A 329 11.22 -3.73 -2.54
C TRP A 329 12.21 -2.77 -3.21
N PRO A 330 12.90 -1.86 -2.48
CA PRO A 330 13.94 -1.01 -3.06
C PRO A 330 15.10 -1.78 -3.69
N LEU A 331 15.44 -2.96 -3.15
CA LEU A 331 16.49 -3.83 -3.69
C LEU A 331 16.09 -4.42 -5.03
N GLY A 332 14.86 -4.92 -5.18
CA GLY A 332 14.40 -5.44 -6.46
C GLY A 332 14.30 -4.37 -7.56
N VAL A 333 13.88 -3.15 -7.21
CA VAL A 333 13.89 -2.00 -8.12
C VAL A 333 15.32 -1.62 -8.52
N PHE A 334 16.25 -1.63 -7.57
CA PHE A 334 17.67 -1.39 -7.82
C PHE A 334 18.27 -2.45 -8.77
N CYS A 335 18.02 -3.74 -8.50
CA CYS A 335 18.54 -4.83 -9.33
C CYS A 335 17.97 -4.80 -10.75
N THR A 336 16.67 -4.53 -10.93
CA THR A 336 16.06 -4.39 -12.27
C THR A 336 16.61 -3.19 -13.04
N GLN A 337 16.84 -2.05 -12.37
CA GLN A 337 17.47 -0.89 -13.01
C GLN A 337 18.93 -1.14 -13.39
N ALA A 338 19.65 -1.94 -12.59
CA ALA A 338 21.03 -2.33 -12.89
C ALA A 338 21.14 -3.33 -14.04
N VAL A 339 20.11 -4.16 -14.26
CA VAL A 339 20.07 -5.21 -15.31
C VAL A 339 19.34 -4.75 -16.58
N GLY A 340 18.53 -3.69 -16.53
CA GLY A 340 17.74 -3.21 -17.66
C GLY A 340 18.54 -2.65 -18.84
N GLU A 341 18.04 -2.90 -20.06
CA GLU A 341 18.65 -2.53 -21.35
C GLU A 341 18.82 -1.02 -21.57
N ARG A 342 18.00 -0.18 -20.90
CA ARG A 342 18.01 1.29 -21.06
C ARG A 342 18.99 2.01 -20.12
N SER A 343 19.81 1.29 -19.37
CA SER A 343 20.82 1.90 -18.49
C SER A 343 22.05 2.31 -19.30
N ALA A 344 22.64 3.47 -18.99
CA ALA A 344 23.81 4.05 -19.66
C ALA A 344 25.13 3.22 -19.55
N PHE A 345 25.02 1.95 -19.16
CA PHE A 345 26.12 1.09 -18.71
C PHE A 345 26.30 -0.18 -19.55
N LEU A 346 25.70 -0.26 -20.74
CA LEU A 346 25.84 -1.40 -21.67
C LEU A 346 27.32 -1.72 -22.00
N THR A 347 28.17 -0.69 -22.04
CA THR A 347 29.60 -0.81 -22.39
C THR A 347 30.48 -1.32 -21.23
N VAL A 348 30.15 -1.01 -19.97
CA VAL A 348 30.84 -1.58 -18.78
C VAL A 348 30.42 -3.03 -18.55
N ARG A 349 29.15 -3.33 -18.86
CA ARG A 349 28.49 -4.64 -18.74
C ARG A 349 29.20 -5.75 -19.54
N LEU A 350 29.79 -5.40 -20.69
CA LEU A 350 30.45 -6.35 -21.58
C LEU A 350 31.85 -6.79 -21.10
N ARG A 351 32.53 -5.99 -20.25
CA ARG A 351 33.94 -6.25 -19.90
C ARG A 351 34.16 -6.79 -18.48
N ARG A 352 33.28 -6.51 -17.51
CA ARG A 352 33.52 -6.83 -16.07
C ARG A 352 32.30 -7.38 -15.30
N ARG A 353 31.75 -8.49 -15.80
CA ARG A 353 30.51 -9.14 -15.28
C ARG A 353 30.59 -9.57 -13.80
N ARG A 354 31.75 -10.07 -13.34
CA ARG A 354 31.98 -10.46 -11.92
C ARG A 354 31.97 -9.25 -10.98
N GLU A 355 32.55 -8.13 -11.41
CA GLU A 355 32.57 -6.89 -10.62
C GLU A 355 31.18 -6.30 -10.48
N LEU A 356 30.32 -6.43 -11.50
CA LEU A 356 28.91 -6.02 -11.45
C LEU A 356 28.13 -6.82 -10.39
N LEU A 357 28.21 -8.16 -10.44
CA LEU A 357 27.53 -9.03 -9.46
C LEU A 357 28.05 -8.76 -8.05
N GLY A 358 29.37 -8.63 -7.88
CA GLY A 358 29.98 -8.27 -6.60
C GLY A 358 29.49 -6.92 -6.07
N ALA A 359 29.35 -5.92 -6.94
CA ALA A 359 28.81 -4.61 -6.57
C ALA A 359 27.32 -4.68 -6.17
N LEU A 360 26.51 -5.47 -6.88
CA LEU A 360 25.09 -5.69 -6.54
C LEU A 360 24.94 -6.37 -5.18
N LEU A 361 25.71 -7.44 -4.94
CA LEU A 361 25.71 -8.16 -3.66
C LEU A 361 26.17 -7.27 -2.51
N ASN A 362 27.27 -6.53 -2.70
CA ASN A 362 27.81 -5.64 -1.67
C ASN A 362 26.84 -4.51 -1.32
N MET A 363 26.25 -3.84 -2.32
CA MET A 363 25.27 -2.78 -2.08
C MET A 363 23.98 -3.31 -1.46
N GLY A 364 23.54 -4.50 -1.89
CA GLY A 364 22.40 -5.18 -1.28
C GLY A 364 22.62 -5.51 0.18
N LEU A 365 23.81 -6.03 0.50
CA LEU A 365 24.19 -6.35 1.88
C LEU A 365 24.30 -5.11 2.76
N LEU A 366 24.87 -4.01 2.27
CA LEU A 366 24.91 -2.72 2.97
C LEU A 366 23.49 -2.20 3.30
N TRP A 367 22.54 -2.37 2.39
CA TRP A 367 21.15 -1.98 2.62
C TRP A 367 20.47 -2.84 3.70
N ILE A 368 20.71 -4.15 3.65
CA ILE A 368 20.20 -5.09 4.67
C ILE A 368 20.82 -4.78 6.04
N LEU A 369 22.10 -4.43 6.10
CA LEU A 369 22.74 -3.99 7.34
C LEU A 369 22.13 -2.70 7.90
N LEU A 370 21.84 -1.70 7.05
CA LEU A 370 21.14 -0.48 7.48
C LEU A 370 19.76 -0.81 8.08
N TYR A 371 19.01 -1.69 7.42
CA TYR A 371 17.74 -2.21 7.95
C TYR A 371 17.92 -2.89 9.30
N GLY A 372 18.97 -3.70 9.47
CA GLY A 372 19.33 -4.33 10.75
C GLY A 372 19.64 -3.34 11.86
N CYS A 373 20.39 -2.27 11.57
CA CYS A 373 20.65 -1.21 12.55
C CYS A 373 19.36 -0.52 13.00
N LEU A 374 18.44 -0.25 12.07
CA LEU A 374 17.15 0.35 12.41
C LEU A 374 16.25 -0.61 13.21
N LEU A 375 16.25 -1.91 12.88
CA LEU A 375 15.56 -2.93 13.68
C LEU A 375 16.15 -3.06 15.09
N LEU A 376 17.47 -2.96 15.22
CA LEU A 376 18.14 -2.99 16.52
C LEU A 376 17.73 -1.80 17.38
N LEU A 377 17.67 -0.59 16.79
CA LEU A 377 17.14 0.60 17.47
C LEU A 377 15.68 0.39 17.90
N ALA A 378 14.84 -0.15 17.02
CA ALA A 378 13.45 -0.50 17.32
C ALA A 378 13.31 -1.50 18.47
N ALA A 379 14.25 -2.44 18.60
CA ALA A 379 14.26 -3.44 19.65
C ALA A 379 14.74 -2.89 21.01
N ILE A 380 15.70 -1.96 21.01
CA ILE A 380 16.36 -1.46 22.24
C ILE A 380 15.71 -0.20 22.81
N VAL A 381 15.26 0.73 21.96
CA VAL A 381 14.79 2.06 22.42
C VAL A 381 13.58 1.95 23.37
N PRO A 382 12.54 1.14 23.08
CA PRO A 382 11.37 1.10 23.95
C PRO A 382 11.62 0.49 25.34
N PRO A 383 12.37 -0.63 25.49
CA PRO A 383 12.78 -1.11 26.80
C PRO A 383 13.65 -0.13 27.58
N LEU A 384 14.54 0.61 26.89
CA LEU A 384 15.41 1.61 27.52
C LEU A 384 14.61 2.80 28.08
N LEU A 385 13.53 3.20 27.39
CA LEU A 385 12.62 4.27 27.86
C LEU A 385 11.79 3.86 29.08
N LEU A 386 11.66 2.55 29.35
CA LEU A 386 10.92 1.98 30.47
C LEU A 386 11.86 1.48 31.59
N ASP A 387 13.16 1.76 31.51
CA ASP A 387 14.19 1.32 32.45
C ASP A 387 14.25 -0.22 32.66
N PHE A 388 13.93 -0.99 31.62
CA PHE A 388 13.99 -2.46 31.66
C PHE A 388 15.41 -2.99 31.45
N SER A 389 15.70 -4.16 32.04
CA SER A 389 16.95 -4.88 31.80
C SER A 389 17.00 -5.44 30.38
N LEU A 390 18.06 -5.14 29.64
CA LEU A 390 18.22 -5.54 28.24
C LEU A 390 18.81 -6.94 28.12
N ASP A 391 18.06 -7.88 27.56
CA ASP A 391 18.62 -9.16 27.11
C ASP A 391 19.29 -8.99 25.74
N LEU A 392 20.56 -8.57 25.78
CA LEU A 392 21.40 -8.36 24.59
C LEU A 392 21.60 -9.63 23.76
N GLY A 393 21.57 -10.80 24.39
CA GLY A 393 21.74 -12.09 23.71
C GLY A 393 20.54 -12.40 22.81
N LEU A 394 19.33 -12.26 23.37
CA LEU A 394 18.10 -12.52 22.64
C LEU A 394 17.82 -11.45 21.57
N THR A 395 18.12 -10.18 21.84
CA THR A 395 18.02 -9.12 20.82
C THR A 395 18.96 -9.38 19.65
N ALA A 396 20.22 -9.72 19.91
CA ALA A 396 21.19 -10.00 18.87
C ALA A 396 20.80 -11.23 18.04
N ALA A 397 20.29 -12.29 18.70
CA ALA A 397 19.83 -13.50 18.02
C ALA A 397 18.60 -13.23 17.13
N ALA A 398 17.59 -12.51 17.63
CA ALA A 398 16.38 -12.19 16.88
C ALA A 398 16.67 -11.30 15.66
N VAL A 399 17.42 -10.21 15.85
CA VAL A 399 17.81 -9.30 14.76
C VAL A 399 18.74 -10.01 13.77
N GLY A 400 19.70 -10.80 14.26
CA GLY A 400 20.65 -11.55 13.42
C GLY A 400 19.95 -12.57 12.51
N LEU A 401 19.01 -13.35 13.06
CA LEU A 401 18.19 -14.27 12.27
C LEU A 401 17.33 -13.53 11.25
N LYS A 402 16.78 -12.37 11.61
CA LYS A 402 15.99 -11.53 10.70
C LYS A 402 16.81 -11.05 9.51
N LEU A 403 18.04 -10.60 9.77
CA LEU A 403 18.96 -10.16 8.72
C LEU A 403 19.34 -11.30 7.78
N LEU A 404 19.57 -12.49 8.33
CA LEU A 404 19.93 -13.67 7.55
C LEU A 404 18.77 -14.15 6.65
N ASP A 405 17.54 -14.13 7.17
CA ASP A 405 16.32 -14.47 6.42
C ASP A 405 16.07 -13.48 5.27
N VAL A 406 16.13 -12.18 5.55
CA VAL A 406 16.01 -11.13 4.53
C VAL A 406 17.13 -11.23 3.48
N ALA A 407 18.36 -11.55 3.88
CA ALA A 407 19.47 -11.78 2.96
C ALA A 407 19.24 -13.00 2.06
N PHE A 408 18.73 -14.09 2.62
CA PHE A 408 18.34 -15.27 1.85
C PHE A 408 17.26 -14.94 0.80
N GLN A 409 16.22 -14.21 1.21
CA GLN A 409 15.15 -13.77 0.31
C GLN A 409 15.65 -12.83 -0.79
N PHE A 410 16.58 -11.93 -0.48
CA PHE A 410 17.25 -11.11 -1.49
C PHE A 410 18.00 -11.95 -2.54
N LEU A 411 18.69 -13.01 -2.11
CA LEU A 411 19.40 -13.92 -3.02
C LEU A 411 18.42 -14.68 -3.93
N ILE A 412 17.24 -15.05 -3.44
CA ILE A 412 16.18 -15.63 -4.29
C ILE A 412 15.74 -14.63 -5.36
N ILE A 413 15.46 -13.38 -4.97
CA ILE A 413 15.04 -12.33 -5.92
C ILE A 413 16.10 -12.10 -6.98
N LEU A 414 17.38 -12.03 -6.58
CA LEU A 414 18.50 -11.85 -7.50
C LEU A 414 18.67 -13.05 -8.43
N SER A 415 18.48 -14.27 -7.92
CA SER A 415 18.57 -15.51 -8.71
C SER A 415 17.44 -15.61 -9.74
N ALA A 416 16.20 -15.32 -9.33
CA ALA A 416 15.05 -15.26 -10.23
C ALA A 416 15.22 -14.18 -11.31
N LEU A 417 15.79 -13.02 -10.96
CA LEU A 417 16.14 -11.96 -11.92
C LEU A 417 17.16 -12.45 -12.95
N CYS A 418 18.15 -13.26 -12.55
CA CYS A 418 19.13 -13.83 -13.49
C CYS A 418 18.46 -14.76 -14.51
N VAL A 419 17.48 -15.55 -14.09
CA VAL A 419 16.81 -16.53 -14.96
C VAL A 419 15.78 -15.87 -15.86
N THR A 420 14.93 -15.01 -15.29
CA THR A 420 13.72 -14.50 -15.96
C THR A 420 13.87 -13.08 -16.53
N GLY A 421 14.93 -12.36 -16.17
CA GLY A 421 15.10 -10.95 -16.52
C GLY A 421 14.17 -10.00 -15.74
N GLN A 422 13.29 -10.52 -14.86
CA GLN A 422 12.32 -9.71 -14.12
C GLN A 422 12.41 -9.98 -12.59
N ALA A 423 12.61 -8.94 -11.78
CA ALA A 423 12.62 -9.12 -10.31
C ALA A 423 11.22 -9.38 -9.73
N THR A 424 10.15 -9.06 -10.47
CA THR A 424 8.77 -9.37 -10.09
C THR A 424 8.57 -10.87 -9.89
N ALA A 425 9.16 -11.71 -10.73
CA ALA A 425 9.14 -13.16 -10.57
C ALA A 425 9.79 -13.59 -9.24
N GLY A 426 10.87 -12.93 -8.85
CA GLY A 426 11.53 -13.12 -7.55
C GLY A 426 10.65 -12.77 -6.37
N PHE A 427 9.95 -11.63 -6.41
CA PHE A 427 9.00 -11.25 -5.36
C PHE A 427 7.83 -12.23 -5.25
N VAL A 428 7.28 -12.68 -6.39
CA VAL A 428 6.22 -13.70 -6.38
C VAL A 428 6.72 -15.00 -5.75
N ALA A 429 7.95 -15.43 -6.08
CA ALA A 429 8.55 -16.63 -5.47
C ALA A 429 8.72 -16.47 -3.94
N VAL A 430 9.21 -15.33 -3.47
CA VAL A 430 9.35 -15.05 -2.03
C VAL A 430 7.97 -15.03 -1.35
N LEU A 431 6.96 -14.38 -1.95
CA LEU A 431 5.60 -14.35 -1.40
C LEU A 431 5.00 -15.76 -1.30
N LEU A 432 5.10 -16.56 -2.36
CA LEU A 432 4.65 -17.95 -2.35
C LEU A 432 5.35 -18.78 -1.26
N LEU A 433 6.66 -18.55 -1.05
CA LEU A 433 7.42 -19.23 -0.02
C LEU A 433 6.93 -18.89 1.41
N HIS A 434 6.45 -17.67 1.64
CA HIS A 434 5.80 -17.29 2.91
C HIS A 434 4.40 -17.89 3.06
N PHE A 435 3.64 -18.03 1.97
CA PHE A 435 2.33 -18.71 2.01
C PHE A 435 2.48 -20.19 2.35
N LEU A 436 3.60 -20.82 2.02
CA LEU A 436 3.89 -22.19 2.43
C LEU A 436 4.00 -22.34 3.97
N CYS A 437 4.23 -21.26 4.73
CA CYS A 437 4.24 -21.30 6.20
C CYS A 437 2.88 -21.68 6.82
N ILE A 438 1.79 -21.62 6.05
CA ILE A 438 0.47 -22.11 6.48
C ILE A 438 0.48 -23.63 6.63
N LEU A 439 1.32 -24.33 5.87
CA LEU A 439 1.47 -25.77 5.97
C LEU A 439 2.19 -26.15 7.27
N PRO A 440 1.90 -27.33 7.85
CA PRO A 440 2.55 -27.82 9.08
C PRO A 440 3.97 -28.37 8.78
N ILE A 441 4.80 -27.60 8.07
CA ILE A 441 6.17 -27.96 7.70
C ILE A 441 7.13 -27.00 8.39
N SER A 442 7.82 -27.48 9.42
CA SER A 442 8.64 -26.66 10.30
C SER A 442 9.87 -26.05 9.62
N TRP A 443 10.52 -26.78 8.71
CA TRP A 443 11.82 -26.45 8.11
C TRP A 443 11.75 -25.55 6.86
N LEU A 444 10.58 -25.02 6.50
CA LEU A 444 10.44 -24.12 5.37
C LEU A 444 11.25 -22.84 5.57
N PRO A 445 12.10 -22.43 4.60
CA PRO A 445 13.14 -21.45 4.84
C PRO A 445 12.68 -19.98 4.94
N ALA A 446 11.60 -19.57 4.26
CA ALA A 446 11.09 -18.21 4.44
C ALA A 446 10.37 -18.07 5.78
N GLY A 447 10.59 -16.95 6.46
CA GLY A 447 9.97 -16.63 7.75
C GLY A 447 10.51 -17.46 8.91
N LEU A 448 11.69 -18.09 8.79
CA LEU A 448 12.35 -18.79 9.89
C LEU A 448 12.85 -17.85 10.98
N SER A 449 12.96 -16.56 10.67
CA SER A 449 13.27 -15.51 11.65
C SER A 449 12.09 -15.15 12.56
N SER A 450 10.90 -15.74 12.37
CA SER A 450 9.73 -15.54 13.21
C SER A 450 9.91 -16.23 14.57
N LEU A 451 9.83 -15.47 15.67
CA LEU A 451 9.98 -16.04 17.02
C LEU A 451 8.91 -17.10 17.33
N ALA A 452 7.71 -17.00 16.72
CA ALA A 452 6.66 -18.01 16.86
C ALA A 452 7.03 -19.40 16.32
N ARG A 453 8.11 -19.52 15.53
CA ARG A 453 8.59 -20.80 14.96
C ARG A 453 9.84 -21.33 15.66
N LEU A 454 10.51 -20.47 16.44
CA LEU A 454 11.77 -20.76 17.06
C LEU A 454 11.58 -21.22 18.50
N ASN A 455 12.36 -22.23 18.89
CA ASN A 455 12.52 -22.66 20.26
C ASN A 455 13.84 -22.07 20.81
N PHE A 456 13.75 -21.29 21.89
CA PHE A 456 14.90 -20.74 22.59
C PHE A 456 15.14 -21.52 23.88
N PRO A 457 16.18 -22.37 23.95
CA PRO A 457 16.42 -23.23 25.12
C PRO A 457 16.78 -22.47 26.40
N GLN A 458 17.21 -21.20 26.32
CA GLN A 458 17.43 -20.33 27.48
C GLN A 458 16.17 -19.59 27.96
N MET A 459 15.07 -19.72 27.23
CA MET A 459 13.80 -19.07 27.53
C MET A 459 12.89 -20.14 28.14
N ASN A 460 12.84 -20.25 29.47
CA ASN A 460 11.81 -21.02 30.18
C ASN A 460 10.46 -20.30 30.05
N LEU A 461 9.95 -20.18 28.82
CA LEU A 461 8.64 -19.60 28.51
C LEU A 461 7.75 -20.73 27.97
N PRO A 462 6.73 -21.18 28.74
CA PRO A 462 5.85 -22.29 28.36
C PRO A 462 4.91 -21.99 27.16
N GLN A 463 5.16 -20.91 26.39
CA GLN A 463 4.21 -20.36 25.42
C GLN A 463 4.74 -20.20 23.98
N THR A 464 6.02 -20.42 23.70
CA THR A 464 6.51 -20.46 22.30
C THR A 464 6.43 -21.89 21.77
N GLY A 465 5.34 -22.20 21.04
CA GLY A 465 5.12 -23.49 20.36
C GLY A 465 6.08 -23.77 19.18
N GLY A 466 7.31 -23.26 19.23
CA GLY A 466 8.31 -23.35 18.16
C GLY A 466 8.93 -24.74 18.06
N THR A 467 9.10 -25.23 16.84
CA THR A 467 9.59 -26.60 16.56
C THR A 467 11.08 -26.68 16.23
N ILE A 468 11.75 -25.56 15.95
CA ILE A 468 13.15 -25.51 15.47
C ILE A 468 14.02 -24.63 16.37
N SER A 469 15.25 -25.06 16.69
CA SER A 469 16.18 -24.23 17.45
C SER A 469 16.73 -23.06 16.63
N ALA A 470 16.95 -21.91 17.27
CA ALA A 470 17.54 -20.72 16.65
C ALA A 470 18.86 -21.01 15.90
N ALA A 471 19.72 -21.85 16.48
CA ALA A 471 20.97 -22.27 15.86
C ALA A 471 20.75 -23.10 14.57
N ALA A 472 19.79 -24.03 14.58
CA ALA A 472 19.46 -24.83 13.41
C ALA A 472 18.87 -23.97 12.28
N ALA A 473 18.02 -23.00 12.62
CA ALA A 473 17.48 -22.03 11.66
C ALA A 473 18.61 -21.18 11.01
N ALA A 474 19.55 -20.68 11.82
CA ALA A 474 20.71 -19.94 11.31
C ALA A 474 21.59 -20.79 10.39
N MET A 475 21.86 -22.04 10.76
CA MET A 475 22.64 -22.98 9.95
C MET A 475 21.96 -23.28 8.60
N LEU A 476 20.64 -23.49 8.61
CA LEU A 476 19.89 -23.77 7.39
C LEU A 476 19.87 -22.55 6.45
N LEU A 477 19.56 -21.36 6.97
CA LEU A 477 19.54 -20.12 6.17
C LEU A 477 20.93 -19.77 5.61
N SER A 478 22.00 -19.97 6.39
CA SER A 478 23.36 -19.71 5.95
C SER A 478 23.82 -20.72 4.89
N ALA A 479 23.52 -22.01 5.06
CA ALA A 479 23.81 -23.03 4.05
C ALA A 479 23.09 -22.75 2.72
N LEU A 480 21.79 -22.44 2.78
CA LEU A 480 21.01 -22.10 1.59
C LEU A 480 21.52 -20.80 0.94
N SER A 481 21.84 -19.77 1.72
CA SER A 481 22.42 -18.53 1.21
C SER A 481 23.77 -18.77 0.50
N LEU A 482 24.64 -19.60 1.09
CA LEU A 482 25.93 -19.97 0.49
C LEU A 482 25.73 -20.68 -0.85
N THR A 483 24.80 -21.63 -0.93
CA THR A 483 24.51 -22.35 -2.18
C THR A 483 24.01 -21.41 -3.27
N LEU A 484 23.13 -20.45 -2.95
CA LEU A 484 22.64 -19.44 -3.89
C LEU A 484 23.75 -18.50 -4.35
N ILE A 485 24.63 -18.06 -3.45
CA ILE A 485 25.79 -17.23 -3.82
C ILE A 485 26.71 -17.99 -4.79
N LEU A 486 27.05 -19.25 -4.48
CA LEU A 486 27.87 -20.09 -5.36
C LEU A 486 27.22 -20.30 -6.73
N TRP A 487 25.90 -20.51 -6.77
CA TRP A 487 25.14 -20.63 -8.00
C TRP A 487 25.16 -19.32 -8.81
N LEU A 488 24.96 -18.17 -8.17
CA LEU A 488 25.00 -16.85 -8.80
C LEU A 488 26.36 -16.60 -9.46
N TYR A 489 27.46 -16.89 -8.77
CA TYR A 489 28.81 -16.72 -9.31
C TYR A 489 29.16 -17.68 -10.45
N LYS A 490 28.66 -18.92 -10.43
CA LYS A 490 28.93 -19.93 -11.48
C LYS A 490 28.03 -19.79 -12.71
N TRP A 491 26.72 -19.61 -12.50
CA TRP A 491 25.68 -19.70 -13.52
C TRP A 491 24.92 -18.38 -13.70
N GLY A 492 24.60 -17.68 -12.61
CA GLY A 492 23.89 -16.39 -12.67
C GLY A 492 24.60 -15.36 -13.55
N ILE A 493 25.94 -15.29 -13.45
CA ILE A 493 26.78 -14.41 -14.30
C ILE A 493 26.64 -14.73 -15.80
N LYS A 494 26.35 -15.98 -16.18
CA LYS A 494 26.15 -16.33 -17.59
C LYS A 494 24.76 -15.94 -18.09
N LEU A 495 23.74 -16.19 -17.26
CA LEU A 495 22.33 -15.97 -17.58
C LEU A 495 21.93 -14.49 -17.61
N LEU A 496 22.52 -13.67 -16.74
CA LEU A 496 22.20 -12.23 -16.61
C LEU A 496 22.56 -11.38 -17.86
N PHE A 497 23.23 -11.95 -18.87
CA PHE A 497 23.68 -11.26 -20.10
C PHE A 497 23.39 -12.04 -21.39
N ASN A 498 22.59 -13.11 -21.32
CA ASN A 498 22.19 -13.89 -22.49
C ASN A 498 20.75 -13.58 -22.95
N HIS A 499 20.10 -12.59 -22.31
CA HIS A 499 18.77 -12.08 -22.65
C HIS A 499 18.86 -10.77 -23.41
#